data_AF-A0A1B6J1M7-F1
#
_entry.id   AF-A0A1B6J1M7-F1
#
_cell.length_a   1.000
_cell.length_b   1.000
_cell.length_c   1.000
_cell.angle_alpha   90.00
_cell.angle_beta   90.00
_cell.angle_gamma   90.00
#
_symmetry.space_group_name_H-M   'P 1'
#
loop_
_entity.id
_entity.type
_entity.pdbx_description
1 polymer ?
#
loop_
_entity_poly.entity_id
_entity_poly.type
_entity_poly.pdbx_seq_one_letter_code
_entity_poly.pdbx_strand_id
1 'polypeptide(L)'
;MILDQGIFPSKLKVVRITPIFKKGDRNSPSSYRPISLVPIVSKIFECCVKDQLYNFFDSSSLLCEEQFGFLPGKNTSKAVQSIVEKVLISFENRDPCSV
;
A
#
# COMPACT_ATOMS: atom_id res chain seq x y z
N MET A 1 -16.62 19.77 11.02
CA MET A 1 -16.34 19.42 9.60
C MET A 1 -16.31 17.89 9.48
N ILE A 2 -16.56 17.28 8.32
CA ILE A 2 -16.75 15.82 8.14
C ILE A 2 -15.61 14.97 8.75
N LEU A 3 -14.37 15.47 8.71
CA LEU A 3 -13.20 14.83 9.33
C LEU A 3 -13.27 14.83 10.86
N ASP A 4 -13.71 15.92 11.48
CA ASP A 4 -13.82 16.04 12.95
C ASP A 4 -14.83 15.07 13.54
N GLN A 5 -15.85 14.69 12.75
CA GLN A 5 -16.87 13.72 13.16
C GLN A 5 -16.46 12.28 12.84
N GLY A 6 -15.39 12.07 12.04
CA GLY A 6 -14.98 10.74 11.59
C GLY A 6 -15.98 10.04 10.65
N ILE A 7 -16.95 10.77 10.08
CA ILE A 7 -18.02 10.19 9.27
C ILE A 7 -17.72 10.38 7.79
N PHE A 8 -17.50 9.31 7.04
CA PHE A 8 -17.37 9.40 5.58
C PHE A 8 -18.73 9.42 4.88
N PRO A 9 -19.06 10.42 4.04
CA PRO A 9 -20.38 10.56 3.42
C PRO A 9 -20.77 9.39 2.51
N SER A 10 -21.99 8.86 2.68
CA SER A 10 -22.49 7.69 1.93
C SER A 10 -22.48 7.90 0.41
N LYS A 11 -22.80 9.10 -0.06
CA LYS A 11 -22.79 9.44 -1.49
C LYS A 11 -21.39 9.35 -2.11
N LEU A 12 -20.34 9.61 -1.34
CA LEU A 12 -18.95 9.51 -1.80
C LEU A 12 -18.46 8.05 -1.83
N LYS A 13 -19.17 7.12 -1.17
CA LYS A 13 -18.87 5.68 -1.20
C LYS A 13 -19.39 4.96 -2.44
N VAL A 14 -20.22 5.63 -3.25
CA VAL A 14 -20.77 5.04 -4.48
C VAL A 14 -19.70 5.05 -5.56
N VAL A 15 -19.32 3.86 -6.03
CA VAL A 15 -18.22 3.67 -6.99
C VAL A 15 -18.72 3.01 -8.27
N ARG A 16 -18.07 3.32 -9.40
CA ARG A 16 -18.26 2.58 -10.65
C ARG A 16 -17.19 1.50 -10.77
N ILE A 17 -17.60 0.24 -10.81
CA ILE A 17 -16.66 -0.89 -11.00
C ILE A 17 -16.43 -1.10 -12.50
N THR A 18 -15.17 -1.09 -12.92
CA THR A 18 -14.77 -1.37 -14.31
C THR A 18 -13.81 -2.56 -14.32
N PRO A 19 -14.16 -3.70 -14.94
CA PRO A 19 -13.26 -4.83 -15.06
C PRO A 19 -12.16 -4.54 -16.09
N ILE A 20 -10.91 -4.76 -15.72
CA ILE A 20 -9.74 -4.65 -16.61
C ILE A 20 -9.09 -6.02 -16.76
N PHE A 21 -8.90 -6.46 -18.00
CA PHE A 21 -8.25 -7.74 -18.29
C PHE A 21 -6.82 -7.74 -17.74
N LYS A 22 -6.47 -8.80 -16.98
CA LYS A 22 -5.14 -9.00 -16.39
C LYS A 22 -4.34 -10.04 -17.14
N LYS A 23 -4.83 -11.27 -17.23
CA LYS A 23 -4.17 -12.42 -17.88
C LYS A 23 -5.11 -13.63 -17.95
N GLY A 24 -4.82 -14.58 -18.84
CA GLY A 24 -5.57 -15.84 -18.98
C GLY A 24 -6.62 -15.78 -20.08
N ASP A 25 -7.73 -16.51 -19.90
CA ASP A 25 -8.83 -16.58 -20.85
C ASP A 25 -9.74 -15.34 -20.75
N ARG A 26 -10.02 -14.69 -21.90
CA ARG A 26 -10.90 -13.51 -21.96
C ARG A 26 -12.37 -13.84 -21.73
N ASN A 27 -12.77 -15.10 -21.87
CA ASN A 27 -14.13 -15.54 -21.57
C ASN A 27 -14.31 -15.88 -20.08
N SER A 28 -13.22 -15.96 -19.32
CA SER A 28 -13.27 -16.23 -17.88
C SER A 28 -13.31 -14.92 -17.09
N PRO A 29 -14.34 -14.70 -16.23
CA PRO A 29 -14.39 -13.52 -15.36
C PRO A 29 -13.18 -13.39 -14.41
N SER A 30 -12.56 -14.50 -14.01
CA SER A 30 -11.39 -14.50 -13.10
C SER A 30 -10.13 -13.90 -13.73
N SER A 31 -10.11 -13.74 -15.05
CA SER A 31 -9.03 -13.10 -15.79
C SER A 31 -9.04 -11.57 -15.73
N TYR A 32 -10.07 -10.97 -15.12
CA TYR A 32 -10.23 -9.53 -14.99
C TYR A 32 -10.04 -9.08 -13.53
N ARG A 33 -9.43 -7.91 -13.34
CA ARG A 33 -9.42 -7.22 -12.05
C ARG A 33 -10.53 -6.18 -12.02
N PRO A 34 -11.39 -6.15 -11.00
CA PRO A 34 -12.32 -5.04 -10.82
C PRO A 34 -11.55 -3.80 -10.34
N ILE A 35 -11.71 -2.67 -11.03
CA ILE A 35 -11.20 -1.37 -10.59
C ILE A 35 -12.37 -0.51 -10.16
N SER A 36 -12.34 -0.04 -8.91
CA SER A 36 -13.34 0.87 -8.34
C SER A 36 -12.98 2.31 -8.67
N LEU A 37 -13.78 2.94 -9.54
CA LEU A 37 -13.66 4.36 -9.85
C LEU A 37 -14.51 5.15 -8.85
N VAL A 38 -13.84 5.74 -7.86
CA VAL A 38 -14.44 6.62 -6.86
C VAL A 38 -14.70 8.03 -7.42
N PRO A 39 -15.69 8.78 -6.90
CA PRO A 39 -15.88 10.19 -7.23
C PRO A 39 -14.62 11.01 -6.97
N ILE A 40 -14.35 12.04 -7.79
CA ILE A 40 -13.15 12.88 -7.63
C ILE A 40 -13.06 13.53 -6.25
N VAL A 41 -14.21 13.92 -5.69
CA VAL A 41 -14.30 14.49 -4.33
C VAL A 41 -13.91 13.48 -3.26
N SER A 42 -14.20 12.18 -3.45
CA SER A 42 -13.74 11.10 -2.57
C SER A 42 -12.22 11.05 -2.49
N LYS A 43 -11.54 11.17 -3.65
CA LYS A 43 -10.07 11.14 -3.72
C LYS A 43 -9.42 12.28 -2.95
N ILE A 44 -10.00 13.49 -3.02
CA ILE A 44 -9.49 14.64 -2.28
C ILE A 44 -9.53 14.35 -0.77
N PHE A 45 -10.66 13.80 -0.29
CA PHE A 45 -10.80 13.41 1.11
C PHE A 45 -9.81 12.30 1.51
N GLU A 46 -9.68 11.27 0.69
CA GLU A 46 -8.73 10.17 0.90
C GLU A 46 -7.29 10.68 0.98
N CYS A 47 -6.88 11.65 0.16
CA CYS A 47 -5.57 12.27 0.24
C CYS A 47 -5.33 12.94 1.59
N CYS A 48 -6.28 13.76 2.06
CA CYS A 48 -6.16 14.44 3.37
C CYS A 48 -6.05 13.44 4.53
N VAL A 49 -6.87 12.38 4.52
CA VAL A 49 -6.83 11.32 5.55
C VAL A 49 -5.52 10.54 5.48
N LYS A 50 -5.05 10.20 4.27
CA LYS A 50 -3.76 9.52 4.08
C LYS A 50 -2.61 10.32 4.69
N ASP A 51 -2.55 11.63 4.45
CA ASP A 51 -1.49 12.49 4.99
C ASP A 51 -1.54 12.53 6.52
N GLN A 52 -2.72 12.67 7.10
CA GLN A 52 -2.89 12.67 8.55
C GLN A 52 -2.47 11.33 9.19
N LEU A 53 -2.93 10.20 8.62
CA LEU A 53 -2.60 8.87 9.11
C LEU A 53 -1.11 8.55 8.95
N TYR A 54 -0.53 8.90 7.80
CA TYR A 54 0.89 8.69 7.55
C TYR A 54 1.73 9.45 8.58
N ASN A 55 1.46 10.73 8.80
CA ASN A 55 2.20 11.55 9.77
C ASN A 55 2.08 10.99 11.20
N PHE A 56 0.90 10.48 11.57
CA PHE A 56 0.71 9.84 12.87
C PHE A 56 1.51 8.53 13.00
N PHE A 57 1.48 7.66 11.99
CA PHE A 57 2.23 6.41 12.01
C PHE A 57 3.75 6.63 12.01
N ASP A 58 4.22 7.62 11.26
CA ASP A 58 5.64 7.97 11.19
C ASP A 58 6.14 8.56 12.52
N SER A 59 5.42 9.55 13.07
CA SER A 59 5.79 10.17 14.36
C SER A 59 5.65 9.25 15.57
N SER A 60 4.81 8.22 15.47
CA SER A 60 4.61 7.21 16.53
C SER A 60 5.46 5.95 16.34
N SER A 61 6.36 5.91 15.34
CA SER A 61 7.18 4.73 15.01
C SER A 61 6.36 3.44 14.81
N LEU A 62 5.18 3.56 14.20
CA LEU A 62 4.27 2.42 13.97
C LEU A 62 4.47 1.75 12.61
N LEU A 63 5.35 2.30 11.77
CA LEU A 63 5.70 1.71 10.47
C LEU A 63 6.72 0.59 10.66
N CYS A 64 6.49 -0.55 9.99
CA CYS A 64 7.43 -1.66 9.97
C CYS A 64 8.68 -1.29 9.15
N GLU A 65 9.87 -1.53 9.69
CA GLU A 65 11.14 -1.18 9.04
C GLU A 65 11.36 -1.94 7.72
N GLU A 66 10.90 -3.20 7.67
CA GLU A 66 10.89 -4.07 6.51
C GLU A 66 9.76 -3.77 5.51
N GLN A 67 8.92 -2.76 5.78
CA GLN A 67 7.91 -2.33 4.81
C GLN A 67 8.56 -1.45 3.73
N PHE A 68 8.78 -2.03 2.55
CA PHE A 68 9.36 -1.29 1.42
C PHE A 68 8.32 -0.78 0.40
N GLY A 69 7.10 -1.31 0.46
CA GLY A 69 6.00 -0.90 -0.40
C GLY A 69 5.24 0.29 0.16
N PHE A 70 4.81 1.20 -0.73
CA PHE A 70 3.88 2.30 -0.43
C PHE A 70 4.37 3.31 0.62
N LEU A 71 5.65 3.31 0.97
CA LEU A 71 6.27 4.30 1.85
C LEU A 71 7.21 5.22 1.05
N PRO A 72 7.25 6.52 1.38
CA PRO A 72 8.15 7.45 0.72
C PRO A 72 9.61 7.06 0.96
N GLY A 73 10.44 7.18 -0.06
CA GLY A 73 11.88 6.86 0.03
C GLY A 73 12.22 5.36 0.13
N LYS A 74 11.23 4.47 0.23
CA LYS A 74 11.42 3.01 0.12
C LYS A 74 11.00 2.53 -1.28
N ASN A 75 11.64 1.47 -1.77
CA ASN A 75 11.35 0.90 -3.08
C ASN A 75 11.77 -0.59 -3.12
N THR A 76 11.44 -1.26 -4.23
CA THR A 76 11.74 -2.69 -4.42
C THR A 76 13.23 -2.98 -4.44
N SER A 77 14.06 -2.08 -4.94
CA SER A 77 15.51 -2.27 -4.97
C SER A 77 16.11 -2.25 -3.57
N LYS A 78 15.66 -1.33 -2.71
CA LYS A 78 16.05 -1.28 -1.28
C LYS A 78 15.61 -2.53 -0.52
N ALA A 79 14.46 -3.11 -0.87
CA ALA A 79 14.00 -4.37 -0.29
C ALA A 79 14.97 -5.51 -0.61
N VAL A 80 15.36 -5.65 -1.88
CA VAL A 80 16.32 -6.68 -2.31
C VAL A 80 17.68 -6.45 -1.67
N GLN A 81 18.17 -5.20 -1.70
CA GLN A 81 19.44 -4.82 -1.08
C GLN A 81 19.47 -5.21 0.40
N SER A 82 18.42 -4.89 1.16
CA SER A 82 18.32 -5.22 2.58
C SER A 82 18.43 -6.72 2.83
N ILE A 83 17.82 -7.57 1.98
CA ILE A 83 17.92 -9.03 2.11
C ILE A 83 19.33 -9.51 1.78
N VAL A 84 19.93 -9.00 0.70
CA VAL A 84 21.30 -9.37 0.30
C VAL A 84 22.31 -9.01 1.38
N GLU A 85 22.21 -7.81 1.95
CA GLU A 85 23.05 -7.36 3.07
C GLU A 85 22.91 -8.27 4.29
N LYS A 86 21.68 -8.61 4.68
CA LYS A 86 21.42 -9.55 5.79
C LYS A 86 22.10 -10.91 5.54
N VAL A 87 21.97 -11.46 4.34
CA VAL A 87 22.59 -12.75 3.98
C VAL A 87 24.11 -12.68 4.00
N LEU A 88 24.70 -11.61 3.46
CA LEU A 88 26.16 -11.43 3.44
C LEU A 88 26.74 -11.31 4.84
N ILE A 89 26.11 -10.51 5.71
CA ILE A 89 26.54 -10.33 7.10
C ILE A 89 26.45 -11.66 7.86
N SER A 90 25.34 -12.40 7.73
CA SER A 90 25.23 -13.72 8.37
C SER A 90 26.25 -14.72 7.85
N PHE A 91 26.56 -14.69 6.55
CA PHE A 91 27.59 -15.54 5.95
C PHE A 91 28.99 -15.23 6.51
N GLU A 92 29.35 -13.95 6.60
CA GLU A 92 30.64 -13.52 7.16
C GLU A 92 30.78 -13.90 8.64
N ASN A 93 29.70 -13.75 9.42
CA ASN A 93 29.69 -14.09 10.85
C ASN A 93 29.57 -15.59 11.14
N ARG A 94 29.33 -16.42 10.11
CA ARG A 94 29.01 -17.86 10.23
C ARG A 94 27.77 -18.15 11.08
N ASP A 95 26.85 -17.19 11.15
CA ASP A 95 25.59 -17.35 11.85
C ASP A 95 24.54 -18.00 10.93
N PRO A 96 23.63 -18.84 11.46
CA PRO A 96 22.50 -19.33 10.69
C PRO A 96 21.60 -18.14 10.29
N CYS A 97 21.33 -18.01 8.99
CA CYS A 97 20.41 -16.99 8.48
C CYS A 97 19.00 -17.24 9.04
N SER A 98 18.54 -16.36 9.93
CA SER A 98 17.16 -16.32 10.40
C SER A 98 16.40 -15.37 9.49
N VAL A 99 15.47 -15.89 8.68
CA VAL A 99 14.60 -15.11 7.79
C VAL A 99 13.40 -14.60 8.55
#